data_AF-A0A9E2P344-F1
#
_entry.id   AF-A0A9E2P344-F1
#
_cell.length_a   1.000
_cell.length_b   1.000
_cell.length_c   1.000
_cell.angle_alpha   90.00
_cell.angle_beta   90.00
_cell.angle_gamma   90.00
#
_symmetry.space_group_name_H-M   'P 1'
#
loop_
_entity.id
_entity.type
_entity.pdbx_description
1 polymer ?
#
loop_
_entity_poly.entity_id
_entity_poly.type
_entity_poly.pdbx_seq_one_letter_code
_entity_poly.pdbx_strand_id
1 'polypeptide(L)'
;MKFIADFHIHSKYSRATSPQMEVKTLSEFAKLKGISLLGTGDFTHHLWLEELKDTLKDSGNGFFEHNGVNFILTAEISSIYSKAGRVRKIHNVIFAPSFKVVDKINDVLSGYGNLASDGRPIIGIDAKDLAEVLFGICKDIFLVPGHIWTPWFSLFGSKSGFDAIEE
;
A
#
# COMPACT_ATOMS: atom_id res chain seq x y z
N MET A 1 8.72 -12.66 -20.95
CA MET A 1 9.50 -13.18 -19.80
C MET A 1 8.51 -13.52 -18.69
N LYS A 2 8.70 -14.64 -17.96
CA LYS A 2 7.86 -14.98 -16.80
C LYS A 2 8.59 -14.55 -15.53
N PHE A 3 7.88 -13.96 -14.57
CA PHE A 3 8.42 -13.59 -13.26
C PHE A 3 7.35 -13.81 -12.19
N ILE A 4 7.78 -13.89 -10.93
CA ILE A 4 6.92 -13.98 -9.76
C ILE A 4 6.96 -12.64 -9.04
N ALA A 5 5.79 -12.16 -8.61
CA ALA A 5 5.67 -10.93 -7.86
C ALA A 5 4.80 -11.09 -6.61
N ASP A 6 5.12 -10.30 -5.59
CA ASP A 6 4.30 -10.14 -4.39
C ASP A 6 4.20 -8.66 -4.06
N PHE A 7 2.98 -8.10 -4.11
CA PHE A 7 2.74 -6.66 -4.07
C PHE A 7 2.21 -6.16 -2.73
N HIS A 8 1.81 -7.06 -1.83
CA HIS A 8 1.16 -6.70 -0.58
C HIS A 8 1.97 -7.27 0.58
N ILE A 9 2.95 -6.47 1.01
CA ILE A 9 3.77 -6.72 2.19
C ILE A 9 3.70 -5.52 3.14
N HIS A 10 4.29 -5.67 4.32
CA HIS A 10 4.41 -4.61 5.31
C HIS A 10 5.85 -4.42 5.76
N SER A 11 6.20 -3.19 6.08
CA SER A 11 7.48 -2.79 6.65
C SER A 11 7.53 -3.02 8.17
N LYS A 12 8.71 -2.80 8.76
CA LYS A 12 8.90 -2.78 10.22
C LYS A 12 8.07 -1.73 10.97
N TYR A 13 7.48 -0.75 10.27
CA TYR A 13 6.66 0.30 10.85
C TYR A 13 5.17 -0.06 10.96
N SER A 14 4.74 -1.15 10.32
CA SER A 14 3.40 -1.69 10.52
C SER A 14 3.28 -2.44 11.84
N ARG A 15 2.13 -2.30 12.52
CA ARG A 15 1.87 -3.07 13.75
C ARG A 15 1.87 -4.58 13.50
N ALA A 16 2.31 -5.33 14.51
CA ALA A 16 2.40 -6.79 14.49
C ALA A 16 3.22 -7.36 13.31
N THR A 17 4.16 -6.57 12.80
CA THR A 17 5.10 -6.96 11.74
C THR A 17 6.50 -7.15 12.33
N SER A 18 7.32 -8.02 11.74
CA SER A 18 8.69 -8.28 12.21
C SER A 18 9.55 -7.00 12.10
N PRO A 19 10.42 -6.71 13.08
CA PRO A 19 11.37 -5.59 12.98
C PRO A 19 12.40 -5.79 11.86
N GLN A 20 12.53 -7.00 11.33
CA GLN A 20 13.45 -7.34 10.23
C GLN A 20 12.87 -7.03 8.85
N MET A 21 11.65 -6.47 8.75
CA MET A 21 11.03 -6.09 7.48
C MET A 21 11.64 -4.79 6.95
N GLU A 22 12.90 -4.90 6.53
CA GLU A 22 13.77 -3.87 5.97
C GLU A 22 14.06 -4.17 4.49
N VAL A 23 14.34 -3.15 3.67
CA VAL A 23 14.54 -3.32 2.22
C VAL A 23 15.60 -4.39 1.91
N LYS A 24 16.69 -4.38 2.67
CA LYS A 24 17.77 -5.36 2.56
C LYS A 24 17.27 -6.78 2.80
N THR A 25 16.66 -7.04 3.95
CA THR A 25 16.14 -8.37 4.32
C THR A 25 15.09 -8.85 3.32
N LEU A 26 14.17 -7.96 2.92
CA LEU A 26 13.15 -8.26 1.91
C LEU A 26 13.77 -8.74 0.60
N SER A 27 14.80 -8.05 0.10
CA SER A 27 15.48 -8.45 -1.14
C SER A 27 16.20 -9.81 -1.01
N GLU A 28 16.81 -10.10 0.14
CA GLU A 28 17.51 -11.37 0.39
C GLU A 28 16.53 -12.55 0.37
N PHE A 29 15.41 -12.43 1.09
CA PHE A 29 14.40 -13.47 1.15
C PHE A 29 13.56 -13.59 -0.14
N ALA A 30 13.35 -12.50 -0.87
CA ALA A 30 12.72 -12.56 -2.19
C ALA A 30 13.52 -13.44 -3.15
N LYS A 31 14.85 -13.30 -3.18
CA LYS A 31 15.71 -14.19 -3.98
C LYS A 31 15.60 -15.64 -3.57
N LEU A 32 15.65 -15.92 -2.26
CA LEU A 32 15.52 -17.29 -1.74
C LEU A 32 14.15 -17.90 -2.13
N LYS A 33 13.09 -17.08 -2.13
CA LYS A 33 11.73 -17.49 -2.51
C LYS A 33 11.52 -17.59 -4.03
N GLY A 34 12.38 -16.96 -4.83
CA GLY A 34 12.23 -16.85 -6.28
C GLY A 34 11.32 -15.71 -6.73
N ILE A 35 11.06 -14.72 -5.87
CA ILE A 35 10.27 -13.51 -6.19
C ILE A 35 11.20 -12.50 -6.87
N SER A 36 10.84 -12.07 -8.08
CA SER A 36 11.65 -11.15 -8.88
C SER A 36 11.19 -9.70 -8.80
N LEU A 37 9.95 -9.47 -8.35
CA LEU A 37 9.35 -8.15 -8.17
C LEU A 37 8.58 -8.08 -6.85
N LEU A 38 8.91 -7.14 -5.99
CA LEU A 38 8.22 -6.89 -4.73
C LEU A 38 7.47 -5.56 -4.74
N GLY A 39 6.33 -5.49 -4.08
CA GLY A 39 5.78 -4.24 -3.58
C GLY A 39 6.64 -3.75 -2.42
N THR A 40 6.80 -2.44 -2.26
CA THR A 40 7.54 -1.90 -1.11
C THR A 40 6.78 -2.05 0.21
N GLY A 41 5.44 -2.04 0.15
CA GLY A 41 4.61 -1.83 1.34
C GLY A 41 4.79 -0.42 1.92
N ASP A 42 3.78 0.02 2.68
CA ASP A 42 3.83 1.11 3.64
C ASP A 42 4.48 2.44 3.22
N PHE A 43 4.53 2.82 1.92
CA PHE A 43 5.20 4.06 1.49
C PHE A 43 4.60 5.34 2.10
N THR A 44 3.44 5.24 2.76
CA THR A 44 2.78 6.33 3.47
C THR A 44 3.49 6.70 4.77
N HIS A 45 4.24 5.76 5.37
CA HIS A 45 4.97 6.02 6.61
C HIS A 45 6.28 6.76 6.34
N HIS A 46 6.47 7.93 6.95
CA HIS A 46 7.56 8.84 6.58
C HIS A 46 8.97 8.24 6.76
N LEU A 47 9.24 7.53 7.87
CA LEU A 47 10.54 6.89 8.08
C LEU A 47 10.80 5.74 7.11
N TRP A 48 9.74 5.05 6.67
CA TRP A 48 9.87 4.00 5.67
C TRP A 48 10.15 4.60 4.30
N LEU A 49 9.43 5.67 3.95
CA LEU A 49 9.62 6.38 2.69
C LEU A 49 11.05 6.95 2.56
N GLU A 50 11.62 7.45 3.65
CA GLU A 50 13.02 7.89 3.70
C GLU A 50 13.97 6.71 3.41
N GLU A 51 13.81 5.58 4.11
CA GLU A 51 14.59 4.36 3.86
C GLU A 51 14.46 3.89 2.40
N LEU A 52 13.26 3.89 1.83
CA LEU A 52 13.01 3.54 0.44
C LEU A 52 13.74 4.47 -0.53
N LYS A 53 13.66 5.79 -0.33
CA LYS A 53 14.31 6.80 -1.19
C LYS A 53 15.84 6.69 -1.13
N ASP A 54 16.40 6.37 0.02
CA ASP A 54 17.84 6.24 0.22
C ASP A 54 18.41 4.92 -0.32
N THR A 55 17.60 3.86 -0.28
CA THR A 55 18.08 2.49 -0.53
C THR A 55 17.77 1.99 -1.95
N LEU A 56 16.65 2.41 -2.53
CA LEU A 56 16.18 1.94 -3.82
C LEU A 56 16.76 2.76 -4.98
N LYS A 57 17.25 2.07 -6.02
CA LYS A 57 17.75 2.70 -7.24
C LYS A 57 16.67 2.70 -8.31
N ASP A 58 16.42 3.85 -8.93
CA ASP A 58 15.51 3.94 -10.08
C ASP A 58 16.11 3.18 -11.27
N SER A 59 15.34 2.23 -11.82
CA SER A 59 15.74 1.44 -12.99
C SER A 59 15.39 2.10 -14.32
N GLY A 60 14.76 3.28 -14.31
CA GLY A 60 14.40 4.06 -15.49
C GLY A 60 13.23 3.51 -16.30
N ASN A 61 12.56 2.48 -15.79
CA ASN A 61 11.45 1.78 -16.44
C ASN A 61 10.20 1.69 -15.55
N GLY A 62 10.12 2.53 -14.51
CA GLY A 62 9.03 2.52 -13.53
C GLY A 62 9.22 1.52 -12.38
N PHE A 63 10.27 0.69 -12.42
CA PHE A 63 10.69 -0.11 -11.28
C PHE A 63 11.88 0.51 -10.56
N PHE A 64 12.03 0.07 -9.33
CA PHE A 64 13.18 0.33 -8.50
C PHE A 64 13.95 -0.97 -8.27
N GLU A 65 15.21 -0.88 -7.88
CA GLU A 65 16.05 -2.06 -7.70
C GLU A 65 16.82 -1.96 -6.38
N HIS A 66 16.89 -3.09 -5.67
CA HIS A 66 17.85 -3.29 -4.60
C HIS A 66 18.33 -4.74 -4.57
N ASN A 67 19.65 -4.91 -4.54
CA ASN A 67 20.32 -6.21 -4.53
C ASN A 67 19.82 -7.16 -5.64
N GLY A 68 19.55 -6.73 -6.85
CA GLY A 68 19.07 -7.55 -7.96
C GLY A 68 17.62 -8.03 -7.83
N VAL A 69 16.82 -7.44 -6.94
CA VAL A 69 15.37 -7.62 -6.85
C VAL A 69 14.70 -6.31 -7.25
N ASN A 70 13.69 -6.39 -8.13
CA ASN A 70 12.94 -5.22 -8.52
C ASN A 70 11.86 -4.91 -7.48
N PHE A 71 11.52 -3.63 -7.34
CA PHE A 71 10.50 -3.11 -6.46
C PHE A 71 9.53 -2.21 -7.22
N ILE A 72 8.28 -2.20 -6.78
CA ILE A 72 7.25 -1.23 -7.17
C ILE A 72 6.68 -0.60 -5.89
N LEU A 73 6.38 0.70 -5.94
CA LEU A 73 5.92 1.44 -4.77
C LEU A 73 4.48 1.05 -4.45
N THR A 74 4.29 0.38 -3.31
CA THR A 74 2.96 0.01 -2.81
C THR A 74 2.75 0.45 -1.36
N ALA A 75 1.50 0.72 -0.98
CA ALA A 75 1.10 0.94 0.39
C ALA A 75 -0.32 0.42 0.61
N GLU A 76 -0.58 -0.17 1.77
CA GLU A 76 -1.93 -0.46 2.21
C GLU A 76 -2.39 0.65 3.16
N ILE A 77 -3.64 1.09 3.02
CA ILE A 77 -4.31 2.02 3.92
C ILE A 77 -5.58 1.39 4.46
N SER A 78 -6.00 1.79 5.66
CA SER A 78 -7.24 1.32 6.28
C SER A 78 -8.30 2.41 6.22
N SER A 79 -9.22 2.30 5.27
CA SER A 79 -10.38 3.18 5.15
C SER A 79 -11.43 2.77 6.18
N ILE A 80 -11.66 3.64 7.18
CA ILE A 80 -12.69 3.45 8.21
C ILE A 80 -13.64 4.63 8.19
N TYR A 81 -14.89 4.38 7.81
CA TYR A 81 -15.90 5.42 7.60
C TYR A 81 -17.32 4.88 7.80
N SER A 82 -18.29 5.78 7.98
CA SER A 82 -19.70 5.40 8.10
C SER A 82 -20.40 5.52 6.75
N LYS A 83 -21.10 4.46 6.32
CA LYS A 83 -21.91 4.45 5.09
C LYS A 83 -23.14 3.57 5.27
N ALA A 84 -24.29 4.03 4.77
CA ALA A 84 -25.58 3.34 4.89
C ALA A 84 -25.91 2.90 6.35
N GLY A 85 -25.60 3.75 7.33
CA GLY A 85 -25.86 3.49 8.75
C GLY A 85 -24.94 2.46 9.42
N ARG A 86 -23.88 2.00 8.75
CA ARG A 86 -22.89 1.06 9.31
C ARG A 86 -21.48 1.64 9.23
N VAL A 87 -20.63 1.27 10.18
CA VAL A 87 -19.18 1.55 10.09
C VAL A 87 -18.55 0.50 9.19
N ARG A 88 -18.01 0.96 8.07
CA ARG A 88 -17.28 0.13 7.11
C ARG A 88 -15.79 0.22 7.40
N LYS A 89 -15.10 -0.90 7.24
CA LYS A 89 -13.63 -0.98 7.37
C LYS A 89 -13.11 -1.77 6.20
N ILE A 90 -12.34 -1.12 5.34
CA ILE A 90 -11.80 -1.72 4.12
C ILE A 90 -10.34 -1.34 4.01
N HIS A 91 -9.50 -2.33 3.76
CA HIS A 91 -8.13 -2.06 3.34
C HIS A 91 -8.05 -1.88 1.84
N ASN A 92 -7.24 -0.92 1.41
CA ASN A 92 -6.98 -0.65 0.00
C ASN A 92 -5.48 -0.60 -0.23
N VAL A 93 -5.02 -1.29 -1.27
CA VAL A 93 -3.62 -1.30 -1.71
C VAL A 93 -3.47 -0.32 -2.85
N ILE A 94 -2.58 0.66 -2.67
CA ILE A 94 -2.26 1.72 -3.61
C ILE A 94 -0.92 1.37 -4.27
N PHE A 95 -0.84 1.49 -5.59
CA PHE A 95 0.38 1.41 -6.37
C PHE A 95 0.69 2.78 -6.94
N ALA A 96 1.94 3.22 -6.82
CA ALA A 96 2.39 4.51 -7.32
C ALA A 96 3.53 4.36 -8.33
N PRO A 97 3.54 5.15 -9.43
CA PRO A 97 4.53 5.01 -10.50
C PRO A 97 5.87 5.68 -10.18
N SER A 98 5.95 6.54 -9.16
CA SER A 98 7.20 7.22 -8.79
C SER A 98 7.12 7.83 -7.39
N PHE A 99 8.27 8.10 -6.78
CA PHE A 99 8.35 8.80 -5.49
C PHE A 99 7.70 10.19 -5.53
N LYS A 100 7.75 10.90 -6.66
CA LYS A 100 7.06 12.19 -6.84
C LYS A 100 5.54 12.05 -6.71
N VAL A 101 4.98 10.94 -7.20
CA VAL A 101 3.55 10.65 -7.05
C VAL A 101 3.24 10.19 -5.63
N VAL A 102 4.11 9.38 -5.01
CA VAL A 102 3.99 9.01 -3.59
C VAL A 102 3.96 10.24 -2.68
N ASP A 103 4.83 11.23 -2.90
CA ASP A 103 4.85 12.45 -2.10
C ASP A 103 3.50 13.18 -2.18
N LYS A 104 2.93 13.32 -3.38
CA LYS A 104 1.59 13.90 -3.56
C LYS A 104 0.47 13.08 -2.91
N ILE A 105 0.56 11.74 -2.98
CA ILE A 105 -0.40 10.85 -2.31
C ILE A 105 -0.35 11.11 -0.80
N ASN A 106 0.85 11.13 -0.22
CA ASN A 106 1.03 11.34 1.21
C ASN A 106 0.57 12.74 1.65
N ASP A 107 0.87 13.78 0.88
CA ASP A 107 0.39 15.14 1.12
C ASP A 107 -1.15 15.18 1.20
N VAL A 108 -1.83 14.57 0.24
CA VAL A 108 -3.30 14.55 0.18
C VAL A 108 -3.89 13.66 1.29
N LEU A 109 -3.35 12.46 1.49
CA LEU A 109 -3.85 11.53 2.50
C LEU A 109 -3.64 12.02 3.94
N SER A 110 -2.64 12.88 4.19
CA SER A 110 -2.43 13.52 5.49
C SER A 110 -3.61 14.38 5.96
N GLY A 111 -4.46 14.85 5.03
CA GLY A 111 -5.70 15.55 5.34
C GLY A 111 -6.80 14.65 5.91
N TYR A 112 -6.69 13.33 5.77
CA TYR A 112 -7.72 12.35 6.17
C TYR A 112 -7.32 11.52 7.39
N GLY A 113 -6.08 11.63 7.87
CA GLY A 113 -5.58 10.85 9.02
C GLY A 113 -4.08 11.02 9.27
N ASN A 114 -3.61 10.44 10.37
CA ASN A 114 -2.18 10.47 10.72
C ASN A 114 -1.43 9.35 10.01
N LEU A 115 -0.56 9.71 9.06
CA LEU A 115 0.24 8.74 8.31
C LEU A 115 1.48 8.22 9.07
N ALA A 116 1.89 8.90 10.14
CA ALA A 116 3.11 8.59 10.87
C ALA A 116 2.91 7.58 12.02
N SER A 117 1.67 7.18 12.33
CA SER A 117 1.41 6.32 13.49
C SER A 117 1.58 4.83 13.24
N ASP A 118 1.46 4.38 11.98
CA ASP A 118 1.46 2.97 11.58
C ASP A 118 1.84 2.87 10.10
N GLY A 119 2.52 1.80 9.70
CA GLY A 119 2.79 1.48 8.30
C GLY A 119 1.53 1.33 7.45
N ARG A 120 0.41 0.89 8.05
CA ARG A 120 -0.94 0.97 7.49
C ARG A 120 -1.76 2.02 8.23
N PRO A 121 -1.75 3.28 7.77
CA PRO A 121 -2.48 4.34 8.44
C PRO A 121 -4.00 4.14 8.30
N ILE A 122 -4.72 4.54 9.35
CA ILE A 122 -6.18 4.61 9.33
C ILE A 122 -6.57 5.98 8.79
N ILE A 123 -7.40 5.99 7.75
CA ILE A 123 -7.90 7.22 7.12
C ILE A 123 -9.43 7.21 7.05
N GLY A 124 -10.03 8.37 7.31
CA GLY A 124 -11.47 8.57 7.31
C GLY A 124 -12.02 8.95 5.95
N ILE A 125 -11.97 8.05 4.97
CA ILE A 125 -12.44 8.32 3.60
C ILE A 125 -13.19 7.10 3.04
N ASP A 126 -14.27 7.36 2.30
CA ASP A 126 -14.99 6.33 1.53
C ASP A 126 -14.08 5.74 0.43
N ALA A 127 -14.24 4.46 0.12
CA ALA A 127 -13.37 3.78 -0.84
C ALA A 127 -13.50 4.32 -2.28
N LYS A 128 -14.69 4.80 -2.67
CA LYS A 128 -14.92 5.45 -3.96
C LYS A 128 -14.27 6.83 -3.99
N ASP A 129 -14.47 7.63 -2.95
CA ASP A 129 -13.87 8.98 -2.85
C ASP A 129 -12.34 8.90 -2.84
N LEU A 130 -11.79 7.88 -2.16
CA LEU A 130 -10.35 7.55 -2.23
C LEU A 130 -9.88 7.32 -3.66
N ALA A 131 -10.62 6.52 -4.44
CA ALA A 131 -10.28 6.26 -5.84
C ALA A 131 -10.31 7.55 -6.67
N GLU A 132 -11.35 8.38 -6.51
CA GLU A 132 -11.47 9.67 -7.20
C GLU A 132 -10.29 10.61 -6.87
N VAL A 133 -9.94 10.72 -5.58
CA VAL A 133 -8.81 11.53 -5.11
C VAL A 133 -7.49 11.03 -5.70
N LEU A 134 -7.21 9.72 -5.62
CA LEU A 134 -5.97 9.14 -6.11
C LEU A 134 -5.83 9.29 -7.63
N PHE A 135 -6.88 8.98 -8.40
CA PHE A 135 -6.84 9.12 -9.86
C PHE A 135 -6.76 10.57 -10.31
N GLY A 136 -7.23 11.52 -9.49
CA GLY A 136 -7.01 12.96 -9.70
C GLY A 136 -5.54 13.38 -9.56
N ILE A 137 -4.72 12.67 -8.78
CA ILE A 137 -3.28 12.94 -8.63
C ILE A 137 -2.50 12.45 -9.86
N CYS A 138 -2.77 11.22 -10.27
CA CYS A 138 -2.11 10.58 -11.41
C CYS A 138 -2.96 9.41 -11.92
N LYS A 139 -3.25 9.41 -13.23
CA LYS A 139 -4.01 8.35 -13.91
C LYS A 139 -3.34 6.97 -13.89
N ASP A 140 -2.03 6.92 -13.63
CA ASP A 140 -1.24 5.69 -13.60
C ASP A 140 -1.14 5.10 -12.18
N ILE A 141 -1.79 5.72 -11.18
CA ILE A 141 -2.01 5.08 -9.88
C ILE A 141 -2.97 3.92 -10.08
N PHE A 142 -2.66 2.78 -9.47
CA PHE A 142 -3.53 1.62 -9.44
C PHE A 142 -4.01 1.37 -8.01
N LEU A 143 -5.31 1.14 -7.85
CA LEU A 143 -5.95 0.93 -6.55
C LEU A 143 -6.65 -0.42 -6.55
N VAL A 144 -6.37 -1.23 -5.53
CA VAL A 144 -6.94 -2.57 -5.37
C VAL A 144 -7.55 -2.70 -3.98
N PRO A 145 -8.84 -3.07 -3.85
CA PRO A 145 -9.40 -3.45 -2.55
C PRO A 145 -8.65 -4.69 -2.02
N GLY A 146 -8.07 -4.57 -0.83
CA GLY A 146 -7.29 -5.61 -0.19
C GLY A 146 -8.15 -6.81 0.22
N HIS A 147 -7.63 -8.02 -0.02
CA HIS A 147 -8.11 -9.29 0.53
C HIS A 147 -9.63 -9.38 0.73
N ILE A 148 -10.39 -9.14 -0.34
CA ILE A 148 -11.80 -8.70 -0.29
C ILE A 148 -12.78 -9.63 0.43
N TRP A 149 -12.45 -10.89 0.65
CA TRP A 149 -13.31 -11.86 1.35
C TRP A 149 -12.84 -12.21 2.77
N THR A 150 -11.77 -11.59 3.27
CA THR A 150 -11.37 -11.79 4.68
C THR A 150 -12.49 -11.23 5.58
N PRO A 151 -12.89 -11.92 6.68
CA PRO A 151 -14.04 -11.49 7.48
C PRO A 151 -13.98 -10.06 8.02
N TRP A 152 -12.77 -9.53 8.20
CA TRP A 152 -12.49 -8.22 8.77
C TRP A 152 -11.77 -7.34 7.75
N PHE A 153 -11.96 -6.02 7.85
CA PHE A 153 -11.20 -5.03 7.08
C PHE A 153 -11.22 -5.23 5.56
N SER A 154 -12.30 -5.78 5.02
CA SER A 154 -12.38 -6.20 3.62
C SER A 154 -13.69 -5.78 3.00
N LEU A 155 -13.68 -5.59 1.68
CA LEU A 155 -14.85 -5.11 0.93
C LEU A 155 -16.09 -6.00 1.12
N PHE A 156 -15.94 -7.33 1.09
CA PHE A 156 -17.02 -8.31 1.28
C PHE A 156 -16.87 -9.10 2.59
N GLY A 157 -16.20 -8.52 3.58
CA GLY A 157 -16.00 -9.16 4.89
C GLY A 157 -17.28 -9.23 5.71
N SER A 158 -17.56 -10.38 6.34
CA SER A 158 -18.80 -10.63 7.11
C SER A 158 -18.99 -9.78 8.37
N LYS A 159 -18.00 -8.97 8.77
CA LYS A 159 -18.07 -8.12 9.98
C LYS A 159 -18.31 -6.65 9.69
N SER A 160 -17.70 -6.11 8.64
CA SER A 160 -17.72 -4.68 8.32
C SER A 160 -17.69 -4.38 6.82
N GLY A 161 -17.74 -5.40 5.98
CA GLY A 161 -17.82 -5.26 4.52
C GLY A 161 -19.25 -5.00 4.06
N PHE A 162 -19.43 -5.00 2.75
CA PHE A 162 -20.65 -4.80 1.98
C PHE A 162 -21.15 -6.15 1.46
N ASP A 163 -22.44 -6.24 1.11
CA ASP A 163 -22.99 -7.42 0.43
C ASP A 163 -22.88 -7.27 -1.10
N ALA A 164 -22.87 -6.02 -1.61
CA ALA A 164 -22.62 -5.66 -3.01
C ALA A 164 -21.74 -4.39 -3.14
N ILE A 165 -21.06 -4.20 -4.27
CA ILE A 165 -20.17 -3.04 -4.50
C ILE A 165 -20.96 -1.74 -4.74
N GLU A 166 -22.21 -1.86 -5.18
CA GLU A 166 -23.13 -0.77 -5.49
C GLU A 166 -23.73 -0.09 -4.23
N GLU A 167 -23.60 -0.69 -3.05
CA GLU A 167 -24.03 -0.15 -1.75
C GLU A 167 -23.21 1.08 -1.29
#